data_AF-A0A8B7E4I5-F1
#
_entry.id   AF-A0A8B7E4I5-F1
#
_cell.length_a   1.000
_cell.length_b   1.000
_cell.length_c   1.000
_cell.angle_alpha   90.00
_cell.angle_beta   90.00
_cell.angle_gamma   90.00
#
_symmetry.space_group_name_H-M   'P 1'
#
loop_
_entity.id
_entity.type
_entity.pdbx_description
1 polymer ?
#
loop_
_entity_poly.entity_id
_entity_poly.type
_entity_poly.pdbx_seq_one_letter_code
_entity_poly.pdbx_strand_id
1 'polypeptide(L)'
;YRLLGFYRAPPVVGRYINLAAEVLPVAAKKLATTFIKDKDENLCFYGKCLYCNQKEPACANNVTMEGALILWLPEKWPVLKLPHPWRRTYNKKKAIWEKDSHYCESVIIKEPYAKGPRLLDLIDTSIFDFLIGNADRHHYEYIENENGSMVIHLDNAK
;
A
#
# COMPACT_ATOMS: atom_id res chain seq x y z
N TYR A 1 11.05 2.06 -18.88
CA TYR A 1 11.33 3.40 -18.30
C TYR A 1 10.21 3.76 -17.35
N ARG A 2 10.48 4.33 -16.17
CA ARG A 2 9.44 4.83 -15.24
C ARG A 2 9.60 6.34 -15.10
N LEU A 3 8.48 7.08 -15.18
CA LEU A 3 8.48 8.50 -15.53
C LEU A 3 9.32 9.41 -14.61
N LEU A 4 9.16 9.29 -13.29
CA LEU A 4 9.77 10.21 -12.32
C LEU A 4 11.19 9.82 -11.89
N GLY A 5 11.76 8.73 -12.43
CA GLY A 5 13.12 8.31 -12.10
C GLY A 5 13.34 7.82 -10.66
N PHE A 6 12.31 7.71 -9.82
CA PHE A 6 12.46 7.20 -8.45
C PHE A 6 12.83 5.72 -8.38
N TYR A 7 12.20 4.88 -9.20
CA TYR A 7 12.38 3.42 -9.20
C TYR A 7 12.12 2.71 -7.86
N ARG A 8 11.28 3.29 -6.98
CA ARG A 8 11.02 2.79 -5.61
C ARG A 8 9.76 1.93 -5.44
N ALA A 9 9.04 1.63 -6.51
CA ALA A 9 7.82 0.84 -6.46
C ALA A 9 8.02 -0.49 -7.19
N PRO A 10 7.48 -1.62 -6.69
CA PRO A 10 7.55 -2.89 -7.37
C PRO A 10 6.83 -2.84 -8.73
N PRO A 11 7.20 -3.70 -9.69
CA PRO A 11 6.43 -3.86 -10.92
C PRO A 11 4.99 -4.27 -10.62
N VAL A 12 4.05 -3.65 -11.36
CA VAL A 12 2.61 -3.91 -11.28
C VAL A 12 2.07 -4.07 -12.70
N VAL A 13 1.17 -5.03 -12.90
CA VAL A 13 0.48 -5.26 -14.18
C VAL A 13 -1.00 -5.48 -13.98
N GLY A 14 -1.83 -4.94 -14.89
CA GLY A 14 -3.25 -5.25 -14.95
C GLY A 14 -3.49 -6.62 -15.59
N ARG A 15 -4.48 -7.37 -15.10
CA ARG A 15 -4.87 -8.68 -15.65
C ARG A 15 -6.36 -8.94 -15.42
N TYR A 16 -6.97 -9.58 -16.40
CA TYR A 16 -8.27 -10.23 -16.25
C TYR A 16 -8.07 -11.68 -15.77
N ILE A 17 -8.70 -12.02 -14.65
CA ILE A 17 -8.58 -13.33 -13.99
C ILE A 17 -9.94 -14.03 -14.03
N ASN A 18 -9.99 -15.24 -14.56
CA ASN A 18 -11.18 -16.08 -14.49
C ASN A 18 -11.25 -16.73 -13.10
N LEU A 19 -12.13 -16.23 -12.24
CA LEU A 19 -12.24 -16.70 -10.86
C LEU A 19 -12.63 -18.18 -10.76
N ALA A 20 -13.45 -18.68 -11.69
CA ALA A 20 -13.92 -20.05 -11.68
C ALA A 20 -12.84 -21.06 -12.13
N ALA A 21 -12.05 -20.69 -13.13
CA ALA A 21 -11.02 -21.56 -13.68
C ALA A 21 -9.65 -21.43 -12.98
N GLU A 22 -9.28 -20.23 -12.53
CA GLU A 22 -7.93 -19.93 -12.06
C GLU A 22 -7.82 -19.77 -10.54
N VAL A 23 -8.90 -19.37 -9.86
CA VAL A 23 -8.86 -19.07 -8.41
C VAL A 23 -9.54 -20.18 -7.61
N LEU A 24 -10.82 -20.47 -7.86
CA LEU A 24 -11.60 -21.43 -7.08
C LEU A 24 -10.92 -22.81 -6.92
N PRO A 25 -10.34 -23.42 -7.97
CA PRO A 25 -9.74 -24.76 -7.85
C PRO A 25 -8.49 -24.82 -6.95
N VAL A 26 -7.81 -23.69 -6.75
CA VAL A 26 -6.58 -23.57 -5.96
C VAL A 26 -6.75 -22.69 -4.73
N ALA A 27 -7.97 -22.21 -4.46
CA ALA A 27 -8.24 -21.30 -3.37
C ALA A 27 -8.14 -22.00 -2.01
N ALA A 28 -7.39 -21.39 -1.09
CA ALA A 28 -7.41 -21.82 0.30
C ALA A 28 -8.82 -21.70 0.89
N LYS A 29 -9.16 -22.61 1.82
CA LYS A 29 -10.48 -22.66 2.47
C LYS A 29 -10.93 -21.30 3.03
N LYS A 30 -9.99 -20.51 3.57
CA LYS A 30 -10.28 -19.18 4.15
C LYS A 30 -10.89 -18.21 3.13
N LEU A 31 -10.50 -18.30 1.85
CA LEU A 31 -11.03 -17.51 0.75
C LEU A 31 -12.23 -18.21 0.09
N ALA A 32 -12.13 -19.51 -0.19
CA ALA A 32 -13.16 -20.27 -0.90
C ALA A 32 -14.55 -20.17 -0.23
N THR A 33 -14.60 -20.16 1.11
CA THR A 33 -15.87 -20.04 1.87
C THR A 33 -16.52 -18.65 1.79
N THR A 34 -15.89 -17.68 1.14
CA THR A 34 -16.39 -16.30 1.05
C THR A 34 -16.94 -15.94 -0.33
N PHE A 35 -16.96 -16.91 -1.26
CA PHE A 35 -17.56 -16.71 -2.57
C PHE A 35 -19.08 -16.70 -2.48
N ILE A 36 -19.69 -15.77 -3.20
CA ILE A 36 -21.14 -15.57 -3.30
C ILE A 36 -21.52 -15.19 -4.73
N LYS A 37 -22.82 -15.18 -5.01
CA LYS A 37 -23.40 -14.56 -6.21
C LYS A 37 -24.03 -13.21 -5.85
N ASP A 38 -23.85 -12.22 -6.71
CA ASP A 38 -24.63 -10.99 -6.62
C ASP A 38 -26.03 -11.18 -7.23
N LYS A 39 -26.78 -10.08 -7.36
CA LYS A 39 -28.15 -10.11 -7.91
C LYS A 39 -28.20 -10.44 -9.41
N ASP A 40 -27.08 -10.25 -10.11
CA ASP A 40 -26.96 -10.46 -11.55
C ASP A 40 -26.23 -11.79 -11.84
N GLU A 41 -26.12 -12.67 -10.84
CA GLU A 41 -25.45 -13.98 -10.91
C GLU A 41 -23.95 -13.90 -11.24
N ASN A 42 -23.30 -12.75 -11.01
CA ASN A 42 -21.85 -12.63 -11.10
C ASN A 42 -21.17 -13.33 -9.92
N LEU A 43 -20.01 -13.93 -10.18
CA LEU A 43 -19.18 -14.53 -9.14
C LEU A 43 -18.43 -13.44 -8.35
N CYS A 44 -18.66 -13.40 -7.04
CA CYS A 44 -18.04 -12.43 -6.14
C CYS A 44 -17.36 -13.12 -4.96
N PHE A 45 -16.49 -12.41 -4.26
CA PHE A 45 -16.01 -12.80 -2.94
C PHE A 45 -15.77 -11.57 -2.06
N TYR A 46 -15.92 -11.72 -0.75
CA TYR A 46 -15.69 -10.62 0.21
C TYR A 46 -14.45 -10.84 1.09
N GLY A 47 -13.85 -12.03 1.08
CA GLY A 47 -12.61 -12.32 1.81
C GLY A 47 -12.75 -12.26 3.34
N LYS A 48 -11.60 -12.22 4.03
CA LYS A 48 -11.53 -12.11 5.50
C LYS A 48 -10.46 -11.10 5.91
N CYS A 49 -10.90 -9.91 6.29
CA CYS A 49 -10.09 -8.80 6.80
C CYS A 49 -10.90 -8.01 7.85
N LEU A 50 -10.30 -7.00 8.48
CA LEU A 50 -10.92 -6.24 9.57
C LEU A 50 -12.27 -5.59 9.18
N TYR A 51 -12.40 -5.13 7.93
CA TYR A 51 -13.60 -4.44 7.42
C TYR A 51 -14.36 -5.25 6.35
N CYS A 52 -13.88 -6.45 6.03
CA CYS A 52 -14.47 -7.29 4.98
C CYS A 52 -15.80 -7.89 5.46
N ASN A 53 -16.85 -7.76 4.66
CA ASN A 53 -18.15 -8.33 4.98
C ASN A 53 -18.96 -8.65 3.71
N GLN A 54 -19.98 -9.48 3.85
CA GLN A 54 -20.78 -9.98 2.73
C GLN A 54 -21.55 -8.88 1.98
N LYS A 55 -21.77 -7.69 2.58
CA LYS A 55 -22.47 -6.58 1.92
C LYS A 55 -21.57 -5.77 1.00
N GLU A 56 -20.25 -5.91 1.12
CA GLU A 56 -19.25 -5.18 0.33
C GLU A 56 -18.31 -6.16 -0.40
N PRO A 57 -18.83 -7.03 -1.29
CA PRO A 57 -18.00 -7.99 -2.02
C PRO A 57 -17.28 -7.33 -3.22
N ALA A 58 -16.16 -7.91 -3.64
CA ALA A 58 -15.59 -7.67 -4.97
C ALA A 58 -16.24 -8.63 -5.97
N CYS A 59 -16.88 -8.09 -7.00
CA CYS A 59 -17.62 -8.86 -8.01
C CYS A 59 -16.91 -8.84 -9.36
N ALA A 60 -16.87 -10.00 -10.01
CA ALA A 60 -16.44 -10.14 -11.39
C ALA A 60 -17.52 -9.65 -12.37
N ASN A 61 -17.16 -9.51 -13.64
CA ASN A 61 -18.13 -9.53 -14.73
C ASN A 61 -18.32 -10.99 -15.17
N ASN A 62 -19.50 -11.56 -14.88
CA ASN A 62 -19.78 -12.99 -14.92
C ASN A 62 -18.80 -13.79 -14.02
N VAL A 63 -17.66 -14.24 -14.56
CA VAL A 63 -16.59 -14.92 -13.81
C VAL A 63 -15.22 -14.26 -13.98
N THR A 64 -15.11 -13.23 -14.83
CA THR A 64 -13.85 -12.56 -15.15
C THR A 64 -13.70 -11.30 -14.33
N MET A 65 -12.70 -11.26 -13.47
CA MET A 65 -12.39 -10.12 -12.59
C MET A 65 -11.15 -9.39 -13.09
N GLU A 66 -11.24 -8.08 -13.24
CA GLU A 66 -10.07 -7.23 -13.48
C GLU A 66 -9.34 -6.97 -12.16
N GLY A 67 -8.01 -7.00 -12.18
CA GLY A 67 -7.19 -6.68 -11.02
C GLY A 67 -5.76 -6.31 -11.38
N ALA A 68 -5.02 -5.87 -10.37
CA ALA A 68 -3.60 -5.58 -10.46
C ALA A 68 -2.78 -6.67 -9.74
N LEU A 69 -1.73 -7.17 -10.41
CA LEU A 69 -0.77 -8.10 -9.82
C LEU A 69 0.49 -7.32 -9.44
N ILE A 70 0.80 -7.30 -8.15
CA ILE A 70 1.98 -6.66 -7.57
C ILE A 70 2.98 -7.75 -7.17
N LEU A 71 4.22 -7.63 -7.64
CA LEU A 71 5.26 -8.58 -7.25
C LEU A 71 5.63 -8.41 -5.77
N TRP A 72 5.73 -9.54 -5.07
CA TRP A 72 6.35 -9.58 -3.75
C TRP A 72 7.83 -9.21 -3.82
N LEU A 73 8.31 -8.53 -2.79
CA LEU A 73 9.75 -8.34 -2.62
C LEU A 73 10.40 -9.69 -2.28
N PRO A 74 11.60 -9.97 -2.82
CA PRO A 74 12.35 -11.17 -2.46
C PRO A 74 12.68 -11.22 -0.97
N GLU A 75 12.71 -12.42 -0.37
CA GLU A 75 13.00 -12.60 1.06
C GLU A 75 14.34 -11.99 1.51
N LYS A 76 15.33 -11.92 0.61
CA LYS A 76 16.62 -11.26 0.87
C LYS A 76 16.51 -9.75 1.11
N TRP A 77 15.37 -9.14 0.79
CA TRP A 77 15.07 -7.73 0.98
C TRP A 77 13.94 -7.57 2.00
N PRO A 78 14.22 -7.81 3.30
CA PRO A 78 13.21 -7.66 4.34
C PRO A 78 12.73 -6.20 4.40
N VAL A 79 11.41 -6.04 4.49
CA VAL A 79 10.77 -4.73 4.57
C VAL A 79 10.60 -4.36 6.04
N LEU A 80 11.17 -3.21 6.41
CA LEU A 80 11.04 -2.60 7.73
C LEU A 80 10.00 -1.49 7.67
N LYS A 81 9.29 -1.27 8.78
CA LYS A 81 8.17 -0.32 8.85
C LYS A 81 8.36 0.67 10.00
N LEU A 82 8.16 1.96 9.70
CA LEU A 82 8.18 3.02 10.71
C LEU A 82 6.99 3.98 10.53
N PRO A 83 6.54 4.61 11.63
CA PRO A 83 5.49 5.62 11.54
C PRO A 83 5.99 6.87 10.80
N HIS A 84 5.17 7.39 9.89
CA HIS A 84 5.50 8.62 9.17
C HIS A 84 5.44 9.82 10.13
N PRO A 85 6.43 10.72 10.19
CA PRO A 85 6.40 11.88 11.10
C PRO A 85 5.19 12.79 10.82
N TRP A 86 4.80 12.92 9.54
CA TRP A 86 3.59 13.64 9.11
C TRP A 86 2.33 12.78 9.00
N ARG A 87 2.26 11.64 9.71
CA ARG A 87 1.02 10.84 9.72
C ARG A 87 -0.15 11.64 10.28
N ARG A 88 -1.35 11.39 9.75
CA ARG A 88 -2.60 11.95 10.28
C ARG A 88 -2.99 11.24 11.58
N THR A 89 -3.91 11.83 12.33
CA THR A 89 -4.45 11.26 13.57
C THR A 89 -5.55 10.21 13.34
N TYR A 90 -6.13 10.17 12.14
CA TYR A 90 -7.28 9.33 11.76
C TYR A 90 -8.46 9.49 12.72
N ASN A 91 -8.64 10.69 13.25
CA ASN A 91 -9.76 11.08 14.08
C ASN A 91 -10.04 12.58 13.91
N LYS A 92 -10.96 13.13 14.70
CA LYS A 92 -11.37 14.54 14.60
C LYS A 92 -10.34 15.54 15.15
N LYS A 93 -9.22 15.10 15.73
CA LYS A 93 -8.17 15.95 16.30
C LYS A 93 -7.11 16.26 15.23
N LYS A 94 -6.58 17.48 15.24
CA LYS A 94 -5.43 17.86 14.41
C LYS A 94 -4.13 17.22 14.89
N ALA A 95 -3.28 16.79 13.96
CA ALA A 95 -1.92 16.35 14.22
C ALA A 95 -1.01 17.51 14.67
N ILE A 96 0.18 17.22 15.18
CA ILE A 96 1.14 18.23 15.66
C ILE A 96 1.64 19.09 14.49
N TRP A 97 1.99 18.45 13.37
CA TRP A 97 2.47 19.13 12.15
C TRP A 97 1.40 20.05 11.52
N GLU A 98 0.12 19.87 11.84
CA GLU A 98 -0.95 20.78 11.38
C GLU A 98 -1.03 22.07 12.22
N LYS A 99 -0.38 22.11 13.38
CA LYS A 99 -0.40 23.23 14.33
C LYS A 99 0.93 23.97 14.40
N ASP A 100 2.03 23.25 14.20
CA ASP A 100 3.39 23.75 14.33
C ASP A 100 4.05 23.90 12.95
N SER A 101 4.26 25.15 12.53
CA SER A 101 4.92 25.46 11.25
C SER A 101 6.43 25.15 11.25
N HIS A 102 7.05 24.98 12.42
CA HIS A 102 8.46 24.63 12.59
C HIS A 102 8.64 23.14 12.95
N TYR A 103 7.58 22.32 12.80
CA TYR A 103 7.59 20.91 13.19
C TYR A 103 8.78 20.11 12.64
N CYS A 104 9.24 20.43 11.43
CA CYS A 104 10.40 19.78 10.81
C CYS A 104 11.67 19.89 11.68
N GLU A 105 11.89 21.01 12.38
CA GLU A 105 13.01 21.20 13.28
C GLU A 105 13.04 20.15 14.41
N SER A 106 11.85 19.74 14.89
CA SER A 106 11.72 18.68 15.90
C SER A 106 11.93 17.27 15.35
N VAL A 107 11.77 17.08 14.04
CA VAL A 107 11.96 15.80 13.33
C VAL A 107 13.45 15.58 13.05
N ILE A 108 14.14 16.59 12.52
CA ILE A 108 15.54 16.47 12.07
C ILE A 108 16.54 16.29 13.21
N ILE A 109 16.15 16.50 14.47
CA ILE A 109 17.03 16.22 15.62
C ILE A 109 16.95 14.77 16.10
N LYS A 110 16.03 13.96 15.57
CA LYS A 110 15.80 12.57 15.98
C LYS A 110 16.26 11.61 14.89
N GLU A 111 16.99 10.56 15.28
CA GLU A 111 17.21 9.42 14.40
C GLU A 111 15.87 8.71 14.08
N PRO A 112 15.68 8.20 12.86
CA PRO A 112 16.64 8.10 11.75
C PRO A 112 16.64 9.32 10.79
N TYR A 113 16.11 10.48 11.18
CA TYR A 113 15.94 11.63 10.29
C TYR A 113 17.08 12.64 10.34
N ALA A 114 17.93 12.55 11.36
CA ALA A 114 19.03 13.49 11.58
C ALA A 114 20.17 13.32 10.58
N LYS A 115 20.34 12.11 10.02
CA LYS A 115 21.44 11.76 9.12
C LYS A 115 20.98 10.79 8.04
N GLY A 116 21.81 10.64 7.02
CA GLY A 116 21.58 9.70 5.93
C GLY A 116 20.44 10.11 5.00
N PRO A 117 19.90 9.16 4.20
CA PRO A 117 18.97 9.49 3.12
C PRO A 117 17.54 9.69 3.62
N ARG A 118 17.21 9.31 4.85
CA ARG A 118 15.82 9.06 5.27
C ARG A 118 14.91 10.28 5.12
N LEU A 119 15.35 11.47 5.51
CA LEU A 119 14.52 12.67 5.39
C LEU A 119 14.27 13.03 3.92
N LEU A 120 15.30 12.94 3.07
CA LEU A 120 15.19 13.22 1.64
C LEU A 120 14.31 12.17 0.94
N ASP A 121 14.43 10.90 1.32
CA ASP A 121 13.56 9.81 0.86
C ASP A 121 12.08 10.10 1.14
N LEU A 122 11.77 10.63 2.32
CA LEU A 122 10.40 11.02 2.69
C LEU A 122 9.93 12.26 1.92
N ILE A 123 10.81 13.22 1.62
CA ILE A 123 10.47 14.36 0.76
C ILE A 123 10.11 13.89 -0.65
N ASP A 124 10.95 13.06 -1.27
CA ASP A 124 10.67 12.45 -2.58
C ASP A 124 9.35 11.68 -2.59
N THR A 125 9.12 10.89 -1.53
CA THR A 125 7.88 10.12 -1.36
C THR A 125 6.67 11.02 -1.21
N SER A 126 6.80 12.15 -0.50
CA SER A 126 5.72 13.12 -0.35
C SER A 126 5.38 13.83 -1.67
N ILE A 127 6.36 14.11 -2.53
CA ILE A 127 6.14 14.62 -3.88
C ILE A 127 5.38 13.59 -4.71
N PHE A 128 5.81 12.33 -4.66
CA PHE A 128 5.11 11.23 -5.33
C PHE A 128 3.67 11.08 -4.86
N ASP A 129 3.43 11.02 -3.54
CA ASP A 129 2.11 10.86 -2.95
C ASP A 129 1.18 12.03 -3.26
N PHE A 130 1.70 13.26 -3.26
CA PHE A 130 0.93 14.44 -3.65
C PHE A 130 0.44 14.35 -5.10
N LEU A 131 1.29 13.91 -6.03
CA LEU A 131 0.93 13.79 -7.45
C LEU A 131 -0.16 12.75 -7.70
N ILE A 132 -0.19 11.66 -6.91
CA ILE A 132 -1.21 10.60 -7.05
C ILE A 132 -2.42 10.81 -6.13
N GLY A 133 -2.40 11.81 -5.27
CA GLY A 133 -3.48 12.08 -4.30
C GLY A 133 -3.50 11.13 -3.09
N ASN A 134 -2.43 10.37 -2.85
CA ASN A 134 -2.36 9.42 -1.73
C ASN A 134 -2.10 10.15 -0.40
N ALA A 135 -3.18 10.46 0.31
CA ALA A 135 -3.11 11.13 1.60
C ALA A 135 -3.00 10.17 2.81
N ASP A 136 -2.75 8.87 2.56
CA ASP A 136 -2.88 7.81 3.56
C ASP A 136 -1.55 7.14 3.96
N ARG A 137 -0.39 7.67 3.56
CA ARG A 137 0.92 7.11 3.96
C ARG A 137 1.26 7.43 5.43
N HIS A 138 0.60 6.75 6.35
CA HIS A 138 0.76 6.92 7.79
C HIS A 138 1.90 6.08 8.40
N HIS A 139 2.32 5.05 7.69
CA HIS A 139 3.59 4.38 7.86
C HIS A 139 4.32 4.41 6.52
N TYR A 140 5.64 4.45 6.58
CA TYR A 140 6.47 4.18 5.43
C TYR A 140 7.23 2.88 5.65
N GLU A 141 7.54 2.23 4.54
CA GLU A 141 8.27 0.99 4.47
C GLU A 141 9.61 1.25 3.79
N TYR A 142 10.66 0.58 4.24
CA TYR A 142 12.00 0.74 3.70
C TYR A 142 12.75 -0.58 3.69
N ILE A 143 13.71 -0.69 2.78
CA ILE A 143 14.71 -1.75 2.76
C ILE A 143 16.05 -1.18 3.21
N GLU A 144 16.87 -2.00 3.85
CA GLU A 144 18.17 -1.61 4.36
C GLU A 144 19.17 -2.76 4.24
N ASN A 145 20.42 -2.43 3.93
CA ASN A 145 21.56 -3.33 3.96
C ASN A 145 22.83 -2.55 4.36
N GLU A 146 23.98 -3.21 4.31
CA GLU A 146 25.29 -2.61 4.65
C GLU A 146 25.64 -1.35 3.83
N ASN A 147 25.05 -1.20 2.64
CA ASN A 147 25.32 -0.07 1.74
C ASN A 147 24.33 1.10 1.92
N GLY A 148 23.33 0.97 2.81
CA GLY A 148 22.37 2.02 3.12
C GLY A 148 20.92 1.56 3.10
N SER A 149 20.00 2.52 3.10
CA SER A 149 18.55 2.28 3.14
C SER A 149 17.81 3.09 2.09
N MET A 150 16.63 2.62 1.69
CA MET A 150 15.74 3.35 0.80
C MET A 150 14.28 3.12 1.19
N VAL A 151 13.50 4.21 1.30
CA VAL A 151 12.04 4.12 1.42
C VAL A 151 11.44 3.58 0.13
N ILE A 152 10.58 2.57 0.23
CA ILE A 152 9.91 1.97 -0.91
C ILE A 152 8.45 2.44 -1.00
N HIS A 153 7.98 2.68 -2.22
CA HIS A 153 6.61 3.09 -2.53
C HIS A 153 5.72 1.85 -2.64
N LEU A 154 5.42 1.25 -1.49
CA LEU A 154 4.44 0.18 -1.34
C LEU A 154 3.05 0.73 -0.98
N ASP A 155 2.02 -0.05 -1.30
CA ASP A 155 0.60 0.23 -1.02
C ASP A 155 0.10 1.60 -1.52
N ASN A 156 0.25 1.86 -2.82
CA ASN A 156 -0.14 3.13 -3.47
C ASN A 156 -1.57 3.13 -4.05
N ALA A 157 -2.46 2.27 -3.57
CA ALA A 157 -3.77 2.02 -4.17
C ALA A 157 -4.91 2.88 -3.58
N LYS A 158 -4.59 4.00 -2.92
CA LYS A 158 -5.54 4.86 -2.20
C LYS A 158 -5.63 6.24 -2.83
#